data_AF-A0A6J4EJB4-F1
#
_entry.id   AF-A0A6J4EJB4-F1
#
_cell.length_a   1.000
_cell.length_b   1.000
_cell.length_c   1.000
_cell.angle_alpha   90.00
_cell.angle_beta   90.00
_cell.angle_gamma   90.00
#
_symmetry.space_group_name_H-M   'P 1'
#
loop_
_entity.id
_entity.type
_entity.pdbx_description
1 polymer ?
#
loop_
_entity_poly.entity_id
_entity_poly.type
_entity_poly.pdbx_seq_one_letter_code
_entity_poly.pdbx_strand_id
1 'polypeptide(L)'
;MCSGFIAAATNTGKTVLKSQTADGLYYAVRYLKELGLVSCQQPTHRYKRGGHEHVAIPNHLERQFAVTEPNQVWCGDVTYIWTGKRWAYLAVVLDLFARKPVGWAMSFSPDSRLTMKALEMAWETRGKPVGVMFHSDSNNADVSLYHHLVCRLTRLV
;
A
#
# COMPACT_ATOMS: atom_id res chain seq x y z
N MET A 1 1.07 5.67 33.11
CA MET A 1 2.46 5.21 33.30
C MET A 1 2.63 3.92 32.51
N CYS A 2 3.61 3.91 31.61
CA CYS A 2 4.12 2.86 30.72
C CYS A 2 3.34 1.55 30.52
N SER A 3 2.67 1.39 29.38
CA SER A 3 2.39 0.08 28.77
C SER A 3 3.40 -0.15 27.63
N GLY A 4 4.43 -0.95 27.92
CA GLY A 4 5.56 -1.24 27.06
C GLY A 4 5.17 -1.98 25.77
N PHE A 5 5.80 -1.53 24.69
CA PHE A 5 6.03 -2.24 23.44
C PHE A 5 6.54 -3.66 23.69
N ILE A 6 5.91 -4.67 23.08
CA ILE A 6 6.62 -5.77 22.42
C ILE A 6 5.87 -6.10 21.13
N ALA A 7 6.32 -5.52 20.02
CA ALA A 7 6.04 -5.99 18.68
C ALA A 7 7.37 -6.42 18.07
N ALA A 8 7.64 -7.74 18.03
CA ALA A 8 8.50 -8.40 17.04
C ALA A 8 8.74 -9.87 17.43
N ALA A 9 8.01 -10.79 16.79
CA ALA A 9 8.52 -12.11 16.43
C ALA A 9 7.83 -12.53 15.12
N THR A 10 8.32 -11.88 14.07
CA THR A 10 8.06 -12.07 12.65
C THR A 10 8.22 -13.53 12.21
N ASN A 11 7.19 -14.12 11.58
CA ASN A 11 7.30 -15.25 10.64
C ASN A 11 8.00 -16.58 11.05
N THR A 12 8.62 -16.71 12.22
CA THR A 12 9.39 -17.93 12.57
C THR A 12 8.47 -19.12 12.91
N GLY A 13 7.26 -18.89 13.40
CA GLY A 13 6.35 -19.97 13.82
C GLY A 13 5.71 -20.78 12.68
N LYS A 14 5.54 -20.18 11.48
CA LYS A 14 4.97 -20.90 10.33
C LYS A 14 5.99 -21.77 9.59
N THR A 15 7.28 -21.49 9.75
CA THR A 15 8.36 -22.27 9.16
C THR A 15 8.80 -23.42 10.07
N VAL A 16 8.72 -23.25 11.40
CA VAL A 16 9.09 -24.28 12.40
C VAL A 16 8.06 -25.43 12.50
N LEU A 17 6.82 -25.23 12.06
CA LEU A 17 5.77 -26.26 12.11
C LEU A 17 5.54 -26.99 10.78
N LYS A 18 6.19 -26.59 9.68
CA LYS A 18 6.07 -27.30 8.39
C LYS A 18 6.94 -28.57 8.29
N SER A 19 7.84 -28.79 9.26
CA SER A 19 8.74 -29.95 9.28
C SER A 19 8.30 -31.08 10.22
N GLN A 20 7.17 -30.95 10.91
CA GLN A 20 6.72 -31.98 11.85
C GLN A 20 5.69 -32.89 11.19
N THR A 21 5.96 -34.20 11.28
CA THR A 21 5.02 -35.28 10.97
C THR A 21 3.64 -34.98 11.59
N ALA A 22 2.57 -35.41 10.92
CA ALA A 22 1.17 -35.09 11.29
C ALA A 22 0.83 -35.34 12.77
N ASP A 23 1.54 -36.26 13.42
CA ASP A 23 1.42 -36.61 14.83
C ASP A 23 1.83 -35.45 15.77
N GLY A 24 2.87 -34.68 15.43
CA GLY A 24 3.37 -33.58 16.27
C GLY A 24 2.39 -32.42 16.40
N LEU A 25 1.65 -32.12 15.33
CA LEU A 25 0.62 -31.08 15.35
C LEU A 25 -0.59 -31.51 16.21
N TYR A 26 -0.95 -32.80 16.17
CA TYR A 26 -2.03 -33.34 17.00
C TYR A 26 -1.71 -33.20 18.49
N TYR A 27 -0.50 -33.60 18.93
CA TYR A 27 -0.10 -33.45 20.32
C TYR A 27 0.00 -31.98 20.76
N ALA A 28 0.54 -31.10 19.92
CA ALA A 28 0.61 -29.66 20.23
C ALA A 28 -0.78 -29.04 20.46
N VAL A 29 -1.76 -29.36 19.59
CA VAL A 29 -3.14 -28.88 19.76
C VAL A 29 -3.79 -29.50 20.99
N ARG A 30 -3.51 -30.77 21.31
CA ARG A 30 -4.04 -31.43 22.51
C ARG A 30 -3.50 -30.80 23.79
N TYR A 31 -2.19 -30.56 23.88
CA TYR A 31 -1.57 -29.91 25.04
C TYR A 31 -2.04 -28.47 25.23
N LEU A 32 -2.22 -27.70 24.15
CA LEU A 32 -2.80 -26.35 24.24
C LEU A 32 -4.22 -26.37 24.84
N LYS A 33 -5.04 -27.38 24.47
CA LYS A 33 -6.37 -27.57 25.07
C LYS A 33 -6.31 -28.01 26.52
N GLU A 34 -5.45 -28.97 26.87
CA GLU A 34 -5.28 -29.44 28.25
C GLU A 34 -4.79 -28.31 29.18
N LEU A 35 -3.93 -27.42 28.68
CA LEU A 35 -3.43 -26.24 29.41
C LEU A 35 -4.41 -25.05 29.39
N GLY A 36 -5.57 -25.16 28.75
CA GLY A 36 -6.55 -24.08 28.63
C GLY A 36 -6.07 -22.87 27.83
N LEU A 37 -5.05 -23.03 26.99
CA LEU A 37 -4.45 -21.96 26.21
C LEU A 37 -5.22 -21.75 24.91
N VAL A 38 -5.72 -20.52 24.72
CA VAL A 38 -6.41 -20.11 23.49
C VAL A 38 -5.51 -19.21 22.65
N SER A 39 -5.62 -19.34 21.32
CA SER A 39 -4.91 -18.43 20.41
C SER A 39 -5.50 -17.03 20.52
N CYS A 40 -4.69 -16.08 20.96
CA CYS A 40 -5.02 -14.65 20.92
C CYS A 40 -4.72 -14.02 19.55
N GLN A 41 -4.32 -14.83 18.56
CA GLN A 41 -4.04 -14.32 17.22
C GLN A 41 -5.33 -13.78 16.61
N GLN A 42 -5.35 -12.48 16.31
CA GLN A 42 -6.50 -11.89 15.62
C GLN A 42 -6.67 -12.54 14.24
N PRO A 43 -7.91 -12.88 13.85
CA PRO A 43 -8.20 -13.36 12.51
C PRO A 43 -7.69 -12.36 11.48
N THR A 44 -7.04 -12.85 10.43
CA THR A 44 -6.68 -11.99 9.30
C THR A 44 -7.96 -11.41 8.69
N HIS A 45 -8.03 -10.09 8.59
CA HIS A 45 -9.15 -9.38 7.96
C HIS A 45 -9.33 -9.87 6.51
N ARG A 46 -10.52 -10.39 6.19
CA ARG A 46 -10.85 -10.88 4.86
C ARG A 46 -11.46 -9.73 4.06
N TYR A 47 -10.67 -9.12 3.20
CA TYR A 47 -11.18 -8.11 2.27
C TYR A 47 -12.25 -8.73 1.37
N LYS A 48 -13.39 -8.05 1.23
CA LYS A 48 -14.37 -8.38 0.18
C LYS A 48 -13.67 -8.18 -1.16
N ARG A 49 -13.79 -9.14 -2.09
CA ARG A 49 -13.33 -8.90 -3.46
C ARG A 49 -14.15 -7.74 -4.02
N GLY A 50 -13.46 -6.69 -4.46
CA GLY A 50 -14.10 -5.52 -5.05
C GLY A 50 -14.94 -5.88 -6.27
N GLY A 51 -16.02 -5.12 -6.49
CA GLY A 51 -16.92 -5.26 -7.63
C GLY A 51 -16.30 -4.82 -8.97
N HIS A 52 -17.15 -4.75 -9.98
CA HIS A 52 -16.82 -4.45 -11.39
C HIS A 52 -15.92 -3.23 -11.56
N GLU A 53 -15.01 -3.31 -12.54
CA GLU A 53 -14.12 -2.21 -12.92
C GLU A 53 -14.90 -0.94 -13.26
N HIS A 54 -14.29 0.21 -13.01
CA HIS A 54 -14.91 1.49 -13.26
C HIS A 54 -15.04 1.72 -14.78
N VAL A 55 -16.27 1.68 -15.30
CA VAL A 55 -16.55 1.71 -16.76
C VAL A 55 -15.94 2.92 -17.47
N ALA A 56 -15.82 4.06 -16.77
CA ALA A 56 -15.31 5.29 -17.35
C ALA A 56 -13.78 5.38 -17.43
N ILE A 57 -13.02 4.55 -16.69
CA ILE A 57 -11.55 4.64 -16.60
C ILE A 57 -10.99 3.22 -16.69
N PRO A 58 -10.55 2.77 -17.87
CA PRO A 58 -10.00 1.43 -18.03
C PRO A 58 -8.70 1.29 -17.23
N ASN A 59 -8.54 0.14 -16.57
CA ASN A 59 -7.35 -0.17 -15.80
C ASN A 59 -6.23 -0.64 -16.73
N HIS A 60 -5.46 0.31 -17.27
CA HIS A 60 -4.36 0.01 -18.19
C HIS A 60 -3.19 -0.78 -17.58
N LEU A 61 -3.04 -0.74 -16.25
CA LEU A 61 -1.93 -1.42 -15.59
C LEU A 61 -2.20 -2.92 -15.42
N GLU A 62 -3.46 -3.36 -15.32
CA GLU A 62 -3.87 -4.77 -15.19
C GLU A 62 -3.03 -5.60 -14.18
N ARG A 63 -2.55 -4.98 -13.11
CA ARG A 63 -1.63 -5.58 -12.12
C ARG A 63 -0.26 -6.03 -12.69
N GLN A 64 0.12 -5.54 -13.86
CA GLN A 64 1.44 -5.72 -14.46
C GLN A 64 2.46 -4.79 -13.78
N PHE A 65 2.85 -5.15 -12.55
CA PHE A 65 3.81 -4.35 -11.77
C PHE A 65 5.29 -4.64 -12.10
N ALA A 66 5.55 -5.44 -13.14
CA ALA A 66 6.89 -5.78 -13.62
C ALA A 66 7.34 -4.75 -14.65
N VAL A 67 7.82 -3.62 -14.14
CA VAL A 67 8.31 -2.48 -14.94
C VAL A 67 9.80 -2.69 -15.24
N THR A 68 10.26 -2.38 -16.46
CA THR A 68 11.64 -2.67 -16.89
C THR A 68 12.60 -1.52 -16.67
N GLU A 69 12.10 -0.28 -16.58
CA GLU A 69 12.94 0.91 -16.43
C GLU A 69 12.35 1.92 -15.43
N PRO A 70 13.19 2.75 -14.77
CA PRO A 70 12.70 3.83 -13.92
C PRO A 70 11.78 4.81 -14.66
N ASN A 71 10.86 5.44 -13.93
CA ASN A 71 9.95 6.47 -14.47
C ASN A 71 9.00 5.99 -15.59
N GLN A 72 8.81 4.70 -15.81
CA GLN A 72 7.76 4.22 -16.71
C GLN A 72 6.40 4.21 -16.02
N VAL A 73 6.35 3.68 -14.80
CA VAL A 73 5.12 3.62 -14.00
C VAL A 73 5.41 4.04 -12.57
N TRP A 74 4.64 5.01 -12.10
CA TRP A 74 4.56 5.39 -10.70
C TRP A 74 3.26 4.89 -10.11
N CYS A 75 3.26 4.52 -8.84
CA CYS A 75 2.04 4.33 -8.09
C CYS A 75 1.97 5.32 -6.93
N GLY A 76 0.76 5.69 -6.52
CA GLY A 76 0.57 6.54 -5.36
C GLY A 76 -0.58 6.10 -4.48
N ASP A 77 -0.40 6.34 -3.20
CA ASP A 77 -1.38 6.05 -2.16
C ASP A 77 -1.45 7.20 -1.15
N VAL A 78 -2.62 7.34 -0.52
CA VAL A 78 -2.84 8.29 0.57
C VAL A 78 -3.17 7.50 1.82
N THR A 79 -2.27 7.58 2.78
CA THR A 79 -2.44 6.96 4.10
C THR A 79 -2.57 8.03 5.18
N TYR A 80 -2.88 7.61 6.41
CA TYR A 80 -2.93 8.49 7.56
C TYR A 80 -1.92 8.04 8.61
N ILE A 81 -1.22 9.00 9.20
CA ILE A 81 -0.19 8.78 10.22
C ILE A 81 -0.51 9.57 11.49
N TRP A 82 -0.22 8.97 12.64
CA TRP A 82 -0.43 9.61 13.94
C TRP A 82 0.74 10.53 14.27
N THR A 83 0.48 11.82 14.47
CA THR A 83 1.52 12.82 14.77
C THR A 83 1.75 13.06 16.26
N GLY A 84 1.13 12.25 17.13
CA GLY A 84 1.15 12.45 18.59
C GLY A 84 0.00 13.32 19.11
N LYS A 85 -0.44 14.33 18.33
CA LYS A 85 -1.57 15.22 18.71
C LYS A 85 -2.83 14.97 17.90
N ARG A 86 -2.69 14.69 16.61
CA ARG A 86 -3.79 14.38 15.70
C ARG A 86 -3.35 13.50 14.53
N TRP A 87 -4.31 12.95 13.80
CA TRP A 87 -4.04 12.26 12.55
C TRP A 87 -3.68 13.26 11.45
N ALA A 88 -2.71 12.92 10.62
CA ALA A 88 -2.36 13.64 9.40
C ALA A 88 -2.43 12.69 8.21
N TYR A 89 -2.77 13.20 7.03
CA TYR A 89 -2.75 12.48 5.78
C TYR A 89 -1.36 12.63 5.13
N LEU A 90 -0.84 11.52 4.64
CA LEU A 90 0.43 11.40 3.94
C LEU A 90 0.14 10.82 2.56
N ALA A 91 0.40 11.60 1.51
CA ALA A 91 0.44 11.10 0.14
C ALA A 91 1.88 10.71 -0.21
N VAL A 92 2.05 9.54 -0.82
CA VAL A 92 3.36 9.04 -1.29
C VAL A 92 3.24 8.61 -2.75
N VAL A 93 4.25 8.96 -3.54
CA VAL A 93 4.43 8.51 -4.92
C VAL A 93 5.67 7.61 -4.95
N LEU A 94 5.50 6.39 -5.45
CA LEU A 94 6.51 5.35 -5.57
C LEU A 94 6.83 5.10 -7.05
N ASP A 95 8.11 5.00 -7.39
CA ASP A 95 8.55 4.43 -8.67
C ASP A 95 8.45 2.89 -8.59
N LEU A 96 7.65 2.27 -9.45
CA LEU A 96 7.41 0.83 -9.41
C LEU A 96 8.62 0.00 -9.82
N PHE A 97 9.53 0.55 -10.63
CA PHE A 97 10.76 -0.14 -11.03
C PHE A 97 11.67 -0.36 -9.82
N ALA A 98 12.00 0.72 -9.11
CA ALA A 98 12.94 0.66 -7.99
C ALA A 98 12.26 0.39 -6.64
N ARG A 99 10.92 0.44 -6.57
CA ARG A 99 10.12 0.45 -5.32
C ARG A 99 10.58 1.54 -4.36
N LYS A 100 10.95 2.70 -4.90
CA LYS A 100 11.48 3.84 -4.15
C LYS A 100 10.45 4.97 -4.11
N PRO A 101 10.22 5.59 -2.94
CA PRO A 101 9.48 6.84 -2.87
C PRO A 101 10.22 7.91 -3.68
N VAL A 102 9.52 8.55 -4.61
CA VAL A 102 10.06 9.63 -5.45
C VAL A 102 9.43 10.98 -5.14
N GLY A 103 8.28 11.00 -4.48
CA GLY A 103 7.64 12.22 -3.99
C GLY A 103 6.67 11.92 -2.86
N TRP A 104 6.42 12.91 -2.00
CA TRP A 104 5.52 12.78 -0.87
C TRP A 104 5.05 14.15 -0.41
N ALA A 105 3.91 14.19 0.28
CA ALA A 105 3.41 15.40 0.91
C ALA A 105 2.54 15.03 2.11
N MET A 106 2.46 15.95 3.08
CA MET A 106 1.60 15.80 4.24
C MET A 106 0.63 16.97 4.36
N SER A 107 -0.59 16.66 4.79
CA SER A 107 -1.64 17.63 5.10
C SER A 107 -2.52 17.09 6.22
N PHE A 108 -3.31 17.95 6.82
CA PHE A 108 -4.34 17.53 7.77
C PHE A 108 -5.72 17.38 7.12
N SER A 109 -5.80 17.65 5.81
CA SER A 109 -7.01 17.46 5.00
C SER A 109 -6.68 16.50 3.85
N PRO A 110 -7.55 15.50 3.57
CA PRO A 110 -7.38 14.59 2.45
C PRO A 110 -7.94 15.23 1.17
N ASP A 111 -7.26 16.26 0.66
CA ASP A 111 -7.68 16.99 -0.54
C ASP A 111 -6.81 16.63 -1.76
N SER A 112 -7.28 17.01 -2.96
CA SER A 112 -6.52 16.81 -4.20
C SER A 112 -5.18 17.56 -4.19
N ARG A 113 -5.07 18.65 -3.43
CA ARG A 113 -3.83 19.45 -3.30
C ARG A 113 -2.72 18.66 -2.64
N LEU A 114 -3.04 17.81 -1.66
CA LEU A 114 -2.09 16.90 -1.02
C LEU A 114 -1.44 15.98 -2.05
N THR A 115 -2.24 15.28 -2.84
CA THR A 115 -1.74 14.36 -3.88
C THR A 115 -0.99 15.11 -4.98
N MET A 116 -1.47 16.29 -5.38
CA MET A 116 -0.80 17.15 -6.36
C MET A 116 0.61 17.55 -5.90
N LYS A 117 0.78 17.94 -4.64
CA LYS A 117 2.10 18.28 -4.08
C LYS A 117 3.06 17.10 -4.09
N ALA A 118 2.58 15.90 -3.77
CA ALA A 118 3.40 14.69 -3.81
C ALA A 118 3.85 14.34 -5.24
N LEU A 119 2.94 14.49 -6.21
CA LEU A 119 3.23 14.28 -7.64
C LEU A 119 4.18 15.34 -8.21
N GLU A 120 3.96 16.61 -7.89
CA GLU A 120 4.83 17.72 -8.32
C GLU A 120 6.25 17.54 -7.77
N MET A 121 6.38 17.14 -6.49
CA MET A 121 7.67 16.79 -5.91
C MET A 121 8.34 15.64 -6.67
N ALA A 122 7.60 14.57 -7.00
CA ALA A 122 8.13 13.45 -7.77
C ALA A 122 8.60 13.87 -9.16
N TRP A 123 7.78 14.67 -9.85
CA TRP A 123 8.07 15.21 -11.17
C TRP A 123 9.35 16.02 -11.21
N GLU A 124 9.46 17.01 -10.33
CA GLU A 124 10.63 17.90 -10.26
C GLU A 124 11.89 17.11 -9.85
N THR A 125 11.79 16.24 -8.84
CA THR A 125 12.94 15.47 -8.33
C THR A 125 13.48 14.47 -9.35
N ARG A 126 12.64 13.98 -10.27
CA ARG A 126 13.01 13.00 -11.30
C ARG A 126 13.41 13.64 -12.62
N GLY A 127 13.57 14.97 -12.65
CA GLY A 127 14.02 15.69 -13.84
C GLY A 127 12.94 15.85 -14.91
N LYS A 128 11.67 15.96 -14.50
CA LYS A 128 10.51 16.21 -15.38
C LYS A 128 10.32 15.14 -16.47
N PRO A 129 10.24 13.85 -16.09
CA PRO A 129 10.23 12.74 -17.06
C PRO A 129 8.93 12.67 -17.85
N VAL A 130 8.95 12.73 -19.19
CA VAL A 130 7.71 12.63 -19.98
C VAL A 130 7.22 11.19 -20.12
N GLY A 131 5.90 11.00 -20.28
CA GLY A 131 5.30 9.69 -20.57
C GLY A 131 5.15 8.73 -19.38
N VAL A 132 5.30 9.21 -18.14
CA VAL A 132 5.12 8.37 -16.95
C VAL A 132 3.64 8.03 -16.76
N MET A 133 3.32 6.74 -16.63
CA MET A 133 2.01 6.28 -16.20
C MET A 133 1.91 6.41 -14.67
N PHE A 134 0.85 7.01 -14.15
CA PHE A 134 0.60 7.06 -12.72
C PHE A 134 -0.56 6.13 -12.36
N HIS A 135 -0.45 5.34 -11.29
CA HIS A 135 -1.50 4.44 -10.83
C HIS A 135 -1.90 4.80 -9.40
N SER A 136 -3.18 5.11 -9.18
CA SER A 136 -3.73 5.31 -7.84
C SER A 136 -4.66 4.16 -7.49
N ASP A 137 -4.44 3.54 -6.33
CA ASP A 137 -5.31 2.48 -5.79
C ASP A 137 -6.56 3.06 -5.08
N SER A 138 -6.79 4.37 -5.22
CA SER A 138 -7.95 5.04 -4.63
C SER A 138 -9.18 4.87 -5.51
N ASN A 139 -10.25 4.33 -4.92
CA ASN A 139 -11.58 4.22 -5.52
C ASN A 139 -12.34 5.57 -5.60
N ASN A 140 -11.70 6.69 -5.26
CA ASN A 140 -12.28 8.03 -5.33
C ASN A 140 -12.07 8.65 -6.72
N ALA A 141 -13.17 8.84 -7.45
CA ALA A 141 -13.19 9.36 -8.82
C ALA A 141 -12.55 10.76 -8.98
N ASP A 142 -12.51 11.58 -7.92
CA ASP A 142 -11.87 12.89 -7.97
C ASP A 142 -10.35 12.78 -8.16
N VAL A 143 -9.70 11.80 -7.53
CA VAL A 143 -8.26 11.55 -7.70
C VAL A 143 -7.98 10.99 -9.11
N SER A 144 -8.91 10.23 -9.68
CA SER A 144 -8.77 9.65 -11.04
C SER A 144 -9.05 10.65 -12.16
N LEU A 145 -9.81 11.74 -11.92
CA LEU A 145 -9.95 12.84 -12.87
C LEU A 145 -8.67 13.68 -12.97
N TYR A 146 -7.94 13.89 -11.86
CA TYR A 146 -6.62 14.51 -11.88
C TYR A 146 -5.55 13.62 -12.53
N HIS A 147 -5.63 12.29 -12.38
CA HIS A 147 -4.85 11.34 -13.18
C HIS A 147 -5.04 11.62 -14.68
N HIS A 148 -6.27 11.86 -15.13
CA HIS A 148 -6.51 12.24 -16.52
C HIS A 148 -5.98 13.63 -16.89
N LEU A 149 -6.10 14.64 -16.02
CA LEU A 149 -5.65 16.01 -16.32
C LEU A 149 -4.13 16.17 -16.29
N VAL A 150 -3.44 15.61 -15.29
CA VAL A 150 -1.97 15.68 -15.18
C VAL A 150 -1.30 14.76 -16.20
N CYS A 151 -1.81 13.54 -16.43
CA CYS A 151 -1.28 12.66 -17.48
C CYS A 151 -1.73 13.06 -18.90
N ARG A 152 -2.82 13.84 -19.10
CA ARG A 152 -3.11 14.50 -20.40
C ARG A 152 -2.39 15.84 -20.57
N LEU A 153 -1.96 16.53 -19.51
CA LEU A 153 -1.16 17.75 -19.65
C LEU A 153 0.26 17.45 -20.14
N THR A 154 0.70 16.19 -20.06
CA THR A 154 1.91 15.66 -20.71
C THR A 154 1.61 14.87 -21.98
N ARG A 155 0.60 15.28 -22.76
CA ARG A 155 0.35 14.80 -24.13
C ARG A 155 1.51 15.20 -25.07
N LEU A 156 2.64 14.52 -24.92
CA LEU A 156 3.24 13.81 -26.03
C LEU A 156 2.33 12.59 -26.29
N VAL A 157 1.33 12.86 -27.15
CA VAL A 157 0.29 11.99 -27.76
C VAL A 157 -0.76 11.35 -26.86
#